data_AF-A0A800FY72-F1
#
_entry.id   AF-A0A800FY72-F1
#
_cell.length_a   1.000
_cell.length_b   1.000
_cell.length_c   1.000
_cell.angle_alpha   90.00
_cell.angle_beta   90.00
_cell.angle_gamma   90.00
#
_symmetry.space_group_name_H-M   'P 1'
#
loop_
_entity.id
_entity.type
_entity.pdbx_description
1 polymer ?
#
loop_
_entity_poly.entity_id
_entity_poly.type
_entity_poly.pdbx_seq_one_letter_code
_entity_poly.pdbx_strand_id
1 'polypeptide(L)' 'MEIVDLHGVRHEDVTTIIIDACSRCEIPFVVITGKSSRMKRIVSFAAAKFKLSVRDTIDNPGRVIVVDDENFFEEN' A
#
# COMPACT_ATOMS: atom_id res chain seq x y z
N MET A 1 0.83 13.24 5.22
CA MET A 1 0.50 11.90 4.67
C MET A 1 0.95 11.89 3.22
N GLU A 2 1.99 11.13 2.92
CA GLU A 2 2.49 11.00 1.54
C GLU A 2 1.54 10.18 0.67
N ILE A 3 1.60 10.41 -0.64
CA ILE A 3 0.81 9.71 -1.65
C ILE A 3 1.76 9.14 -2.70
N VAL A 4 1.65 7.84 -2.94
CA VAL A 4 2.34 7.13 -4.02
C VAL A 4 1.32 6.81 -5.10
N ASP A 5 1.44 7.44 -6.27
CA ASP A 5 0.54 7.19 -7.39
C ASP A 5 1.09 6.12 -8.32
N LEU A 6 0.37 5.01 -8.49
CA LEU A 6 0.72 3.91 -9.38
C LEU A 6 -0.16 3.88 -10.64
N HIS A 7 -0.99 4.90 -10.88
CA HIS A 7 -1.85 4.92 -12.05
C HIS A 7 -1.01 4.91 -13.34
N GLY A 8 -1.25 3.92 -14.21
CA GLY A 8 -0.51 3.78 -15.47
C GLY A 8 0.87 3.15 -15.35
N VAL A 9 1.34 2.86 -14.13
CA VAL A 9 2.60 2.13 -13.90
C VAL A 9 2.43 0.67 -14.32
N ARG A 10 3.46 0.11 -14.95
CA ARG A 10 3.47 -1.32 -15.32
C ARG A 10 3.56 -2.18 -14.07
N HIS A 11 2.79 -3.26 -14.02
CA HIS A 11 2.78 -4.17 -12.87
C HIS A 11 4.16 -4.71 -12.46
N GLU A 12 5.09 -4.85 -13.41
CA GLU A 12 6.46 -5.31 -13.16
C GLU A 12 7.29 -4.31 -12.35
N ASP A 13 7.03 -3.01 -12.50
CA ASP A 13 7.78 -1.93 -11.83
C ASP A 13 7.22 -1.60 -10.43
N VAL A 14 5.95 -1.91 -10.19
CA VAL A 14 5.22 -1.55 -8.96
C VAL A 14 5.92 -2.06 -7.70
N THR A 15 6.46 -3.28 -7.75
CA THR A 15 7.11 -3.90 -6.58
C THR A 15 8.29 -3.05 -6.12
N THR A 16 9.13 -2.60 -7.04
CA THR A 16 10.31 -1.77 -6.75
C THR A 16 9.89 -0.42 -6.17
N ILE A 17 8.87 0.21 -6.74
CA ILE A 17 8.35 1.51 -6.29
C ILE A 17 7.80 1.42 -4.87
N ILE A 18 7.06 0.36 -4.54
CA ILE A 18 6.51 0.18 -3.19
C ILE A 18 7.61 -0.16 -2.17
N ILE A 19 8.62 -0.95 -2.54
CA ILE A 19 9.77 -1.22 -1.65
C ILE A 19 10.51 0.07 -1.29
N ASP A 20 10.74 0.93 -2.29
CA ASP A 20 11.34 2.25 -2.07
C ASP A 20 10.46 3.12 -1.15
N ALA A 21 9.17 3.21 -1.46
CA ALA A 21 8.20 3.97 -0.65
C ALA A 21 8.16 3.49 0.81
N CYS A 22 8.08 2.18 1.05
CA CYS A 22 8.10 1.61 2.41
C CYS A 22 9.38 1.91 3.18
N SER A 23 10.50 2.17 2.49
CA SER A 23 11.78 2.49 3.13
C SER A 23 11.97 3.97 3.43
N ARG A 24 11.25 4.85 2.73
CA ARG A 24 11.45 6.31 2.80
C ARG A 24 10.26 7.09 3.38
N CYS A 25 9.04 6.58 3.22
CA CYS A 25 7.84 7.29 3.62
C CYS A 25 7.55 7.06 5.10
N GLU A 26 7.06 8.11 5.77
CA GLU A 26 6.48 7.96 7.10
C GLU A 26 5.10 7.28 7.00
N ILE A 27 4.83 6.39 7.95
CA ILE A 27 3.57 5.64 8.04
C ILE A 27 2.58 6.45 8.90
N PRO A 28 1.30 6.57 8.50
CA PRO A 28 0.68 5.96 7.32
C PRO A 28 0.88 6.78 6.03
N PHE A 29 0.86 6.09 4.89
CA PHE A 29 0.85 6.73 3.56
C PHE A 29 -0.19 6.08 2.63
N VAL A 30 -0.62 6.85 1.61
CA VAL A 30 -1.64 6.41 0.64
C VAL A 30 -0.95 5.86 -0.61
N VAL A 31 -1.53 4.81 -1.18
CA VAL A 31 -1.17 4.33 -2.52
C VAL A 31 -2.41 4.39 -3.42
N ILE A 32 -2.30 5.11 -4.54
CA ILE A 32 -3.34 5.12 -5.58
C ILE A 32 -3.07 3.94 -6.51
N THR A 33 -3.96 2.95 -6.47
CA THR A 33 -3.85 1.70 -7.24
C THR A 33 -4.80 1.66 -8.44
N GLY A 34 -5.68 2.66 -8.56
CA GLY A 34 -6.85 2.58 -9.42
C GLY A 34 -7.75 1.42 -9.01
N LYS A 35 -8.67 1.01 -9.89
CA LYS A 35 -9.60 -0.11 -9.61
C LYS A 35 -8.97 -1.50 -9.83
N SER A 36 -7.64 -1.59 -9.95
CA SER A 36 -6.93 -2.83 -10.26
C SER A 36 -6.71 -3.68 -9.02
N SER A 37 -7.44 -4.78 -8.90
CA SER A 37 -7.24 -5.77 -7.83
C SER A 37 -5.85 -6.41 -7.89
N ARG A 38 -5.29 -6.58 -9.11
CA ARG A 38 -3.91 -7.04 -9.31
C ARG A 38 -2.90 -6.05 -8.74
N MET A 39 -3.10 -4.75 -8.96
CA MET A 39 -2.24 -3.69 -8.42
C MET A 39 -2.24 -3.74 -6.89
N LYS A 40 -3.42 -3.78 -6.27
CA LYS A 40 -3.56 -3.89 -4.81
C LYS A 40 -2.82 -5.09 -4.24
N ARG A 41 -2.94 -6.27 -4.86
CA ARG A 41 -2.21 -7.47 -4.44
C ARG A 41 -0.70 -7.26 -4.48
N ILE A 42 -0.16 -6.66 -5.54
CA ILE A 42 1.27 -6.39 -5.64
C ILE A 42 1.72 -5.44 -4.52
N VAL A 43 0.95 -4.39 -4.25
CA VAL A 43 1.21 -3.46 -3.13
C VAL A 43 1.22 -4.20 -1.80
N SER A 44 0.22 -5.03 -1.51
CA SER A 44 0.16 -5.83 -0.28
C SER A 44 1.36 -6.78 -0.15
N PHE A 45 1.74 -7.49 -1.22
CA PHE A 45 2.90 -8.40 -1.19
C PHE A 45 4.22 -7.67 -0.96
N ALA A 46 4.38 -6.47 -1.53
CA ALA A 46 5.58 -5.67 -1.33
C ALA A 46 5.66 -5.09 0.09
N ALA A 47 4.55 -4.53 0.59
CA ALA A 47 4.45 -3.96 1.94
C ALA A 47 4.65 -5.01 3.05
N ALA A 48 4.17 -6.23 2.85
CA ALA A 48 4.34 -7.33 3.82
C ALA A 48 5.83 -7.66 4.11
N LYS A 49 6.75 -7.36 3.20
CA LYS A 49 8.20 -7.55 3.43
C LYS A 49 8.74 -6.63 4.53
N PHE A 50 8.05 -5.53 4.80
CA PHE A 50 8.37 -4.55 5.83
C PHE A 50 7.52 -4.73 7.09
N LYS A 51 6.77 -5.83 7.20
CA LYS A 51 5.75 -6.03 8.26
C LYS A 51 4.73 -4.88 8.31
N LEU A 52 4.29 -4.44 7.13
CA LEU A 52 3.27 -3.41 6.99
C LEU A 52 1.99 -4.01 6.42
N SER A 53 0.87 -3.46 6.87
CA SER A 53 -0.47 -3.85 6.48
C SER A 53 -1.03 -2.88 5.42
N VAL A 54 -1.82 -3.40 4.49
CA VAL A 54 -2.47 -2.60 3.43
C VAL A 54 -3.98 -2.68 3.58
N ARG A 55 -4.64 -1.53 3.74
CA ARG A 55 -6.09 -1.44 3.98
C ARG A 55 -6.79 -0.71 2.83
N ASP A 56 -7.91 -1.24 2.38
CA ASP A 56 -8.82 -0.53 1.49
C ASP A 56 -9.47 0.64 2.22
N THR A 57 -9.78 1.71 1.49
CA THR A 57 -10.58 2.81 2.02
C THR A 57 -12.02 2.71 1.54
N ILE A 58 -12.97 3.02 2.42
CA ILE A 58 -14.41 2.88 2.16
C ILE A 58 -14.90 3.88 1.09
N ASP A 59 -14.35 5.09 1.09
CA ASP A 59 -14.76 6.21 0.24
C ASP A 59 -14.19 6.14 -1.19
N ASN A 60 -13.05 5.49 -1.39
CA ASN A 60 -12.43 5.38 -2.70
C ASN A 60 -11.79 4.00 -2.93
N PRO A 61 -12.41 3.12 -3.75
CA PRO A 61 -11.86 1.80 -4.04
C PRO A 61 -10.60 1.87 -4.90
N GLY A 62 -10.23 3.04 -5.40
CA GLY A 62 -9.01 3.30 -6.17
C GLY A 62 -7.75 3.54 -5.34
N ARG A 63 -7.88 3.59 -4.01
CA ARG A 63 -6.75 3.83 -3.10
C ARG A 63 -6.70 2.79 -1.99
N VAL A 64 -5.51 2.60 -1.46
CA VAL A 64 -5.24 1.83 -0.25
C VAL A 64 -4.34 2.64 0.67
N ILE A 65 -4.35 2.32 1.97
CA ILE A 65 -3.48 2.93 2.97
C ILE A 65 -2.51 1.87 3.47
N VAL A 66 -1.23 2.20 3.49
CA VAL A 66 -0.19 1.39 4.14
C VAL A 66 -0.06 1.86 5.59
N VAL A 67 -0.17 0.92 6.52
CA VAL A 67 -0.16 1.14 7.98
C VAL A 67 0.76 0.14 8.66
N ASP A 68 1.11 0.41 9.92
CA ASP A 68 1.81 -0.56 10.75
C ASP A 68 0.93 -1.79 11.02
N ASP A 69 1.54 -2.97 10.99
CA ASP A 69 0.88 -4.25 11.28
C ASP A 69 0.63 -4.43 12.79
N GLU A 70 1.34 -3.69 13.65
CA GLU A 70 1.20 -3.79 15.12
C GLU A 70 -0.13 -3.25 15.68
N ASN A 71 -0.97 -2.59 14.87
CA ASN A 71 -2.27 -2.04 15.31
C ASN A 71 -3.45 -3.03 15.21
N PHE A 72 -3.25 -4.32 15.51
CA PHE A 72 -4.34 -5.31 15.48
C PHE A 72 -4.35 -6.37 16.60
N PHE A 73 -3.47 -6.28 17.62
CA PHE A 73 -3.59 -7.10 18.83
C PHE A 73 -4.01 -6.26 20.05
N GLU A 74 -5.02 -5.41 19.93
CA GLU A 74 -5.82 -4.96 21.08
C GLU A 74 -7.29 -4.94 20.67
N GLU A 75 -7.94 -6.08 20.91
CA GLU A 75 -9.38 -6.34 21.12
C GLU A 75 -9.71 -7.70 20.52
N ASN A 76 -9.54 -8.76 21.33
CA ASN A 76 -10.43 -9.92 21.50
C ASN A 76 -9.92 -10.75 22.70
#